data_AF-A0A496XIR2-F1
#
_entry.id   AF-A0A496XIR2-F1
#
_cell.length_a   1.000
_cell.length_b   1.000
_cell.length_c   1.000
_cell.angle_alpha   90.00
_cell.angle_beta   90.00
_cell.angle_gamma   90.00
#
_symmetry.space_group_name_H-M   'P 1'
#
loop_
_entity.id
_entity.type
_entity.pdbx_description
1 polymer ?
#
loop_
_entity_poly.entity_id
_entity_poly.type
_entity_poly.pdbx_seq_one_letter_code
_entity_poly.pdbx_strand_id
1 'polypeptide(L)'
;MTPRLREGAFIGVSAVCAYLLLALFSYSTTDPGWSATGMGNGIDNAGGITGAWLADVFFSLVGYAAYLFPLLLAYRALIILLERHQSKGFDWLMFGIRTLGLILVMIAGTTLAAMNDQGNSGLPQGAGGILGHAIGDAFTAAFSEVGSRLILLSVFLFGMTIFTDLSWLKLMERIGFWSMSLATRSRQWLQNFVSTRREKRERDKAQEARKVVITQHVEKEKKRKPPKIKSLKPTTQKSERVEKERQQPLFDAPVSGELPHFDLLDPAEKDHTKGYSKEALEAMSKLLELKLADFGISAEVVAVYPGPVITRFEIQPAPGIKVSRISNLAKDLARSLAVISVRVVEVIPGKSVVGIEIPNEDREIVNFRDVLSSPTFDQSKSVLTLALGHDISGQPVVADLAKMPHLLVAGTTGSGKSVGVNAMILSLLYKAGPAEVRLILVDPKMLELSVYDGIPHLLTPVITDMKDAANGLRWCVAEMERRYKLMASLGVRNLAGYNRKVADAIKAGAPLVDPLWKPDPIFAETDEVQTAPGLEHLPAIVVVIDEFADMMMIVG
;
A
#
# COMPACT_ATOMS: atom_id res chain seq x y z
N MET A 1 -4.52 -30.60 -69.13
CA MET A 1 -3.13 -31.10 -69.06
C MET A 1 -2.92 -31.78 -67.72
N THR A 2 -2.33 -32.98 -67.68
CA THR A 2 -1.93 -33.64 -66.43
C THR A 2 -0.81 -32.82 -65.75
N PRO A 3 -0.68 -32.85 -64.41
CA PRO A 3 0.31 -32.06 -63.66
C PRO A 3 1.75 -32.24 -64.17
N ARG A 4 2.12 -33.49 -64.52
CA ARG A 4 3.43 -33.84 -65.10
C ARG A 4 3.70 -33.14 -66.43
N LEU A 5 2.68 -32.90 -67.24
CA LEU A 5 2.81 -32.23 -68.53
C LEU A 5 3.01 -30.71 -68.36
N ARG A 6 2.47 -30.13 -67.29
CA ARG A 6 2.72 -28.72 -66.90
C ARG A 6 4.11 -28.52 -66.31
N GLU A 7 4.61 -29.47 -65.53
CA GLU A 7 5.99 -29.47 -65.04
C GLU A 7 6.99 -29.60 -66.20
N GLY A 8 6.73 -30.50 -67.16
CA GLY A 8 7.51 -30.60 -68.39
C GLY A 8 7.47 -29.29 -69.21
N ALA A 9 6.30 -28.67 -69.36
CA ALA A 9 6.16 -27.38 -70.03
C ALA A 9 6.89 -26.25 -69.29
N PHE A 10 6.86 -26.22 -67.96
CA PHE A 10 7.60 -25.24 -67.16
C PHE A 10 9.11 -25.35 -67.37
N ILE A 11 9.65 -26.58 -67.32
CA ILE A 11 11.09 -26.83 -67.55
C ILE A 11 11.46 -26.42 -68.98
N GLY A 12 10.66 -26.82 -69.98
CA GLY A 12 10.90 -26.46 -71.38
C GLY A 12 10.90 -24.95 -71.62
N VAL A 13 9.87 -24.24 -71.14
CA VAL A 13 9.76 -22.77 -71.29
C VAL A 13 10.89 -22.05 -70.54
N SER A 14 11.25 -22.53 -69.35
CA SER A 14 12.35 -21.96 -68.56
C SER A 14 13.71 -22.17 -69.23
N ALA A 15 13.95 -23.35 -69.81
CA ALA A 15 15.18 -23.64 -70.56
C ALA A 15 15.32 -22.76 -71.80
N VAL A 16 14.24 -22.61 -72.59
CA VAL A 16 14.21 -21.71 -73.75
C VAL A 16 14.44 -20.26 -73.32
N CYS A 17 13.80 -19.82 -72.23
CA CYS A 17 13.99 -18.48 -71.66
C CYS A 17 15.46 -18.23 -71.28
N ALA A 18 16.06 -19.14 -70.51
CA ALA A 18 17.44 -19.01 -70.06
C ALA A 18 18.42 -19.00 -71.25
N TYR A 19 18.20 -19.86 -72.24
CA TYR A 19 19.02 -19.90 -73.45
C TYR A 19 18.91 -18.61 -74.28
N LEU A 20 17.68 -18.10 -74.49
CA LEU A 20 17.47 -16.83 -75.19
C LEU A 20 18.08 -15.64 -74.46
N LEU A 21 17.96 -15.58 -73.15
CA LEU A 21 18.56 -14.52 -72.33
C LEU A 21 20.08 -14.56 -72.42
N LEU A 22 20.67 -15.76 -72.31
CA LEU A 22 22.11 -15.97 -72.45
C LEU A 22 22.60 -15.55 -73.85
N ALA A 23 21.87 -15.92 -74.91
CA ALA A 23 22.18 -15.51 -76.28
C ALA A 23 22.12 -13.99 -76.46
N LEU A 24 21.08 -13.32 -75.95
CA LEU A 24 20.91 -11.86 -76.08
C LEU A 24 21.88 -11.05 -75.20
N PHE A 25 22.28 -11.58 -74.04
CA PHE A 25 23.19 -10.88 -73.12
C PHE A 25 24.66 -11.02 -73.54
N SER A 26 25.03 -12.14 -74.16
CA SER A 26 26.37 -12.38 -74.71
C SER A 26 26.47 -12.01 -76.20
N TYR A 27 25.58 -11.15 -76.70
CA TYR A 27 25.61 -10.73 -78.10
C TYR A 27 26.84 -9.87 -78.41
N SER A 28 27.52 -10.22 -79.50
CA SER A 28 28.62 -9.44 -80.06
C SER A 28 28.39 -9.21 -81.55
N THR A 29 28.75 -8.02 -82.04
CA THR A 29 28.69 -7.69 -83.48
C THR A 29 29.80 -8.36 -84.29
N THR A 30 30.77 -8.99 -83.62
CA THR A 30 31.89 -9.72 -84.23
C THR A 30 31.55 -11.16 -84.63
N ASP A 31 30.46 -11.69 -84.08
CA ASP A 31 30.00 -13.06 -84.30
C ASP A 31 29.30 -13.23 -85.66
N PRO A 32 29.35 -14.43 -86.27
CA PRO A 32 28.60 -14.70 -87.50
C PRO A 32 27.09 -14.79 -87.23
N GLY A 33 26.30 -14.02 -87.99
CA GLY A 33 24.86 -13.85 -87.81
C GLY A 33 24.10 -13.63 -89.12
N TRP A 34 22.84 -13.19 -89.02
CA TRP A 34 21.99 -12.87 -90.17
C TRP A 34 22.45 -11.60 -90.88
N SER A 35 22.82 -10.58 -90.10
CA SER A 35 23.18 -9.25 -90.56
C SER A 35 24.69 -9.04 -90.76
N ALA A 36 25.52 -9.94 -90.19
CA ALA A 36 26.97 -9.88 -90.25
C ALA A 36 27.59 -11.24 -90.58
N THR A 37 28.58 -11.29 -91.47
CA THR A 37 29.28 -12.54 -91.83
C THR A 37 30.31 -13.01 -90.79
N GLY A 38 30.54 -12.23 -89.73
CA GLY A 38 31.53 -12.49 -88.67
C GLY A 38 32.97 -12.19 -89.08
N MET A 39 33.86 -11.98 -88.11
CA MET A 39 35.29 -11.67 -88.34
C MET A 39 36.23 -12.90 -88.28
N GLY A 40 35.69 -14.11 -88.12
CA GLY A 40 36.45 -15.37 -88.21
C GLY A 40 37.27 -15.76 -86.97
N ASN A 41 37.22 -14.97 -85.88
CA ASN A 41 37.94 -15.22 -84.63
C ASN A 41 37.04 -15.83 -83.55
N GLY A 42 36.72 -17.13 -83.65
CA GLY A 42 35.90 -17.81 -82.64
C GLY A 42 34.48 -17.24 -82.51
N ILE A 43 33.70 -17.70 -81.53
CA ILE A 43 32.35 -17.20 -81.25
C ILE A 43 32.34 -16.71 -79.81
N ASP A 44 32.06 -15.43 -79.62
CA ASP A 44 32.02 -14.78 -78.30
C ASP A 44 30.68 -15.05 -77.58
N ASN A 45 29.60 -15.27 -78.33
CA ASN A 45 28.31 -15.64 -77.77
C ASN A 45 28.37 -16.97 -77.00
N ALA A 46 27.98 -16.93 -75.74
CA ALA A 46 27.97 -18.09 -74.85
C ALA A 46 26.98 -19.18 -75.30
N GLY A 47 26.02 -18.84 -76.17
CA GLY A 47 25.06 -19.77 -76.78
C GLY A 47 25.60 -20.45 -78.06
N GLY A 48 26.86 -20.21 -78.43
CA GLY A 48 27.48 -20.73 -79.65
C GLY A 48 26.89 -20.10 -80.92
N ILE A 49 27.13 -20.74 -82.08
CA ILE A 49 26.69 -20.26 -83.41
C ILE A 49 25.19 -19.97 -83.42
N THR A 50 24.41 -20.89 -82.84
CA THR A 50 22.96 -20.79 -82.78
C THR A 50 22.49 -19.63 -81.91
N GLY A 51 23.18 -19.36 -80.79
CA GLY A 51 22.89 -18.22 -79.92
C GLY A 51 23.23 -16.89 -80.58
N ALA A 52 24.41 -16.78 -81.21
CA ALA A 52 24.85 -15.60 -81.94
C ALA A 52 23.88 -15.24 -83.07
N TRP A 53 23.55 -16.21 -83.93
CA TRP A 53 22.63 -16.01 -85.05
C TRP A 53 21.24 -15.59 -84.57
N LEU A 54 20.72 -16.25 -83.52
CA LEU A 54 19.41 -15.93 -82.99
C LEU A 54 19.39 -14.53 -82.36
N ALA A 55 20.37 -14.17 -81.54
CA ALA A 55 20.45 -12.84 -80.96
C ALA A 55 20.54 -11.74 -82.04
N ASP A 56 21.32 -11.98 -83.08
CA ASP A 56 21.46 -11.06 -84.22
C ASP A 56 20.15 -10.82 -84.96
N VAL A 57 19.36 -11.89 -85.20
CA VAL A 57 18.03 -11.79 -85.82
C VAL A 57 17.07 -10.98 -84.94
N PHE A 58 17.03 -11.27 -83.64
CA PHE A 58 16.12 -10.57 -82.73
C PHE A 58 16.51 -9.08 -82.60
N PHE A 59 17.79 -8.75 -82.45
CA PHE A 59 18.23 -7.35 -82.40
C PHE A 59 18.04 -6.62 -83.72
N SER A 60 18.23 -7.28 -84.87
CA SER A 60 18.02 -6.67 -86.18
C SER A 60 16.54 -6.35 -86.43
N LEU A 61 15.62 -7.25 -86.05
CA LEU A 61 14.19 -7.09 -86.31
C LEU A 61 13.52 -6.11 -85.35
N VAL A 62 13.81 -6.19 -84.05
CA VAL A 62 13.07 -5.48 -82.99
C VAL A 62 13.97 -4.71 -82.01
N GLY A 63 15.28 -4.62 -82.24
CA GLY A 63 16.18 -3.85 -81.40
C GLY A 63 16.12 -4.26 -79.92
N TYR A 64 16.14 -3.29 -79.00
CA TYR A 64 16.10 -3.58 -77.55
C TYR A 64 14.82 -4.27 -77.09
N ALA A 65 13.73 -4.20 -77.87
CA ALA A 65 12.52 -4.95 -77.54
C ALA A 65 12.73 -6.48 -77.62
N ALA A 66 13.85 -6.95 -78.18
CA ALA A 66 14.27 -8.35 -78.10
C ALA A 66 14.30 -8.90 -76.67
N TYR A 67 14.69 -8.08 -75.67
CA TYR A 67 14.70 -8.47 -74.27
C TYR A 67 13.31 -8.70 -73.66
N LEU A 68 12.24 -8.23 -74.32
CA LEU A 68 10.89 -8.56 -73.89
C LEU A 68 10.62 -10.05 -74.07
N PHE A 69 11.15 -10.73 -75.09
CA PHE A 69 10.89 -12.15 -75.32
C PHE A 69 11.32 -13.06 -74.15
N PRO A 70 12.56 -12.99 -73.63
CA PRO A 70 12.92 -13.71 -72.40
C PRO A 70 12.06 -13.31 -71.21
N LEU A 71 11.78 -12.01 -71.02
CA LEU A 71 10.96 -11.54 -69.90
C LEU A 71 9.54 -12.13 -69.93
N LEU A 72 8.96 -12.27 -71.12
CA LEU A 72 7.64 -12.87 -71.34
C LEU A 72 7.64 -14.37 -71.08
N LEU A 73 8.68 -15.08 -71.53
CA LEU A 73 8.84 -16.50 -71.26
C LEU A 73 9.05 -16.75 -69.76
N ALA A 74 9.82 -15.90 -69.07
CA ALA A 74 9.99 -15.93 -67.63
C ALA A 74 8.65 -15.69 -66.90
N TYR A 75 7.87 -14.70 -67.33
CA TYR A 75 6.54 -14.45 -66.78
C TYR A 75 5.59 -15.64 -67.00
N ARG A 76 5.60 -16.25 -68.18
CA ARG A 76 4.81 -17.46 -68.48
C ARG A 76 5.25 -18.66 -67.65
N ALA A 77 6.56 -18.88 -67.49
CA ALA A 77 7.09 -19.91 -66.59
C ALA A 77 6.61 -19.68 -65.15
N LEU A 78 6.64 -18.43 -64.66
CA LEU A 78 6.19 -18.08 -63.32
C LEU A 78 4.68 -18.29 -63.13
N ILE A 79 3.85 -17.96 -64.12
CA ILE A 79 2.41 -18.30 -64.09
C ILE A 79 2.20 -19.81 -64.04
N ILE A 80 2.88 -20.59 -64.89
CA ILE A 80 2.75 -22.06 -64.91
C ILE A 80 3.11 -22.64 -63.53
N LEU A 81 4.13 -22.08 -62.86
CA LEU A 81 4.56 -22.48 -61.53
C LEU A 81 3.53 -22.12 -60.44
N LEU A 82 3.02 -20.88 -60.44
CA LEU A 82 2.05 -20.40 -59.46
C LEU A 82 0.68 -21.08 -59.60
N GLU A 83 0.26 -21.35 -60.84
CA GLU A 83 -1.04 -21.96 -61.16
C GLU A 83 -0.99 -23.49 -61.28
N ARG A 84 0.15 -24.13 -60.91
CA ARG A 84 0.38 -25.58 -61.09
C ARG A 84 -0.70 -26.49 -60.49
N HIS A 85 -1.36 -26.03 -59.41
CA HIS A 85 -2.43 -26.76 -58.70
C HIS A 85 -3.86 -26.37 -59.11
N GLN A 86 -4.06 -25.37 -59.98
CA GLN A 86 -5.41 -24.95 -60.41
C GLN A 86 -5.80 -25.61 -61.74
N SER A 87 -6.87 -26.40 -61.76
CA SER A 87 -7.38 -27.07 -62.97
C SER A 87 -8.27 -26.16 -63.82
N LYS A 88 -7.81 -24.95 -64.14
CA LYS A 88 -8.50 -24.11 -65.13
C LYS A 88 -8.22 -24.64 -66.54
N GLY A 89 -9.26 -24.74 -67.36
CA GLY A 89 -9.14 -25.03 -68.79
C GLY A 89 -8.32 -23.94 -69.50
N PHE A 90 -7.67 -24.26 -70.61
CA PHE A 90 -6.96 -23.27 -71.40
C PHE A 90 -7.97 -22.36 -72.09
N ASP A 91 -8.03 -21.10 -71.67
CA ASP A 91 -8.90 -20.11 -72.27
C ASP A 91 -8.21 -19.52 -73.52
N TRP A 92 -8.64 -20.01 -74.70
CA TRP A 92 -8.15 -19.55 -75.99
C TRP A 92 -8.43 -18.07 -76.24
N LEU A 93 -9.51 -17.52 -75.68
CA LEU A 93 -9.87 -16.11 -75.83
C LEU A 93 -8.92 -15.24 -75.02
N MET A 94 -8.68 -15.56 -73.75
CA MET A 94 -7.70 -14.84 -72.92
C MET A 94 -6.28 -14.98 -73.48
N PHE A 95 -5.92 -16.14 -74.03
CA PHE A 95 -4.65 -16.30 -74.72
C PHE A 95 -4.55 -15.37 -75.93
N GLY A 96 -5.58 -15.31 -76.79
CA GLY A 96 -5.64 -14.43 -77.97
C GLY A 96 -5.61 -12.93 -77.62
N ILE A 97 -6.33 -12.53 -76.57
CA ILE A 97 -6.34 -11.14 -76.09
C ILE A 97 -4.95 -10.75 -75.57
N ARG A 98 -4.29 -11.63 -74.81
CA ARG A 98 -2.93 -11.37 -74.30
C ARG A 98 -1.88 -11.37 -75.41
N THR A 99 -1.97 -12.27 -76.40
CA THR A 99 -1.05 -12.25 -77.54
C THR A 99 -1.24 -10.99 -78.38
N LEU A 100 -2.48 -10.50 -78.55
CA LEU A 100 -2.74 -9.21 -79.17
C LEU A 100 -2.12 -8.04 -78.38
N GLY A 101 -2.32 -8.02 -77.05
CA GLY A 101 -1.69 -7.02 -76.18
C GLY A 101 -0.16 -7.02 -76.29
N LEU A 102 0.44 -8.21 -76.36
CA LEU A 102 1.88 -8.36 -76.58
C LEU A 102 2.33 -7.79 -77.93
N ILE A 103 1.60 -8.09 -79.01
CA ILE A 103 1.92 -7.55 -80.35
C ILE A 103 1.86 -6.02 -80.33
N LEU A 104 0.87 -5.43 -79.67
CA LEU A 104 0.75 -3.98 -79.52
C LEU A 104 1.94 -3.39 -78.73
N VAL A 105 2.36 -4.03 -77.64
CA VAL A 105 3.54 -3.62 -76.86
C VAL A 105 4.82 -3.72 -77.70
N MET A 106 4.98 -4.79 -78.47
CA MET A 106 6.14 -4.98 -79.33
C MET A 106 6.19 -3.91 -80.44
N ILE A 107 5.08 -3.68 -81.14
CA ILE A 107 5.00 -2.66 -82.19
C ILE A 107 5.26 -1.27 -81.59
N ALA A 108 4.56 -0.90 -80.53
CA ALA A 108 4.71 0.42 -79.95
C ALA A 108 6.09 0.63 -79.30
N GLY A 109 6.62 -0.38 -78.61
CA GLY A 109 7.92 -0.32 -77.94
C GLY A 109 9.09 -0.26 -78.92
N THR A 110 9.07 -1.07 -79.97
CA THR A 110 10.08 -1.02 -81.06
C THR A 110 10.06 0.33 -81.77
N THR A 111 8.86 0.84 -82.07
CA THR A 111 8.69 2.12 -82.75
C THR A 111 9.13 3.30 -81.87
N LEU A 112 8.75 3.32 -80.60
CA LEU A 112 9.20 4.34 -79.65
C LEU A 112 10.72 4.31 -79.45
N ALA A 113 11.32 3.12 -79.40
CA ALA A 113 12.77 2.97 -79.31
C ALA A 113 13.47 3.50 -80.57
N ALA A 114 12.96 3.20 -81.77
CA ALA A 114 13.48 3.74 -83.03
C ALA A 114 13.39 5.28 -83.08
N MET A 115 12.24 5.85 -82.72
CA MET A 115 12.02 7.30 -82.72
C MET A 115 12.81 8.07 -81.65
N ASN A 116 13.37 7.36 -80.67
CA ASN A 116 14.18 7.95 -79.60
C ASN A 116 15.67 7.58 -79.71
N ASP A 117 16.06 6.80 -80.73
CA ASP A 117 17.46 6.47 -80.96
C ASP A 117 18.20 7.72 -81.48
N GLN A 118 19.30 8.06 -80.80
CA GLN A 118 20.19 9.15 -81.18
C GLN A 118 21.43 8.65 -81.93
N GLY A 119 21.47 7.36 -82.28
CA GLY A 119 22.52 6.74 -83.11
C GLY A 119 23.65 6.06 -82.33
N ASN A 120 23.49 5.84 -81.02
CA ASN A 120 24.52 5.24 -80.15
C ASN A 120 24.07 3.91 -79.51
N SER A 121 23.13 3.20 -80.14
CA SER A 121 22.53 1.98 -79.60
C SER A 121 23.46 0.76 -79.66
N GLY A 122 24.50 0.76 -80.51
CA GLY A 122 25.43 -0.36 -80.64
C GLY A 122 24.80 -1.66 -81.19
N LEU A 123 23.57 -1.57 -81.73
CA LEU A 123 22.84 -2.67 -82.36
C LEU A 123 22.90 -2.55 -83.90
N PRO A 124 22.75 -3.66 -84.66
CA PRO A 124 22.93 -3.66 -86.12
C PRO A 124 22.04 -2.69 -86.89
N GLN A 125 20.81 -2.47 -86.42
CA GLN A 125 19.75 -1.72 -87.11
C GLN A 125 19.11 -0.64 -86.21
N GLY A 126 19.82 -0.18 -85.18
CA GLY A 126 19.31 0.82 -84.23
C GLY A 126 18.46 0.24 -83.08
N ALA A 127 18.09 1.11 -82.13
CA ALA A 127 17.42 0.73 -80.88
C ALA A 127 16.04 0.07 -81.07
N GLY A 128 15.35 0.36 -82.18
CA GLY A 128 14.03 -0.19 -82.50
C GLY A 128 14.03 -1.27 -83.59
N GLY A 129 15.18 -1.55 -84.21
CA GLY A 129 15.31 -2.50 -85.32
C GLY A 129 14.51 -2.08 -86.58
N ILE A 130 14.51 -2.96 -87.57
CA ILE A 130 13.87 -2.72 -88.88
C ILE A 130 12.37 -2.42 -88.73
N LEU A 131 11.67 -3.16 -87.87
CA LEU A 131 10.23 -2.96 -87.67
C LEU A 131 9.90 -1.62 -87.01
N GLY A 132 10.69 -1.21 -86.01
CA GLY A 132 10.50 0.06 -85.33
C GLY A 132 10.71 1.26 -86.25
N HIS A 133 11.74 1.22 -87.10
CA HIS A 133 11.99 2.28 -88.07
C HIS A 133 10.89 2.35 -89.14
N ALA A 134 10.50 1.21 -89.73
CA ALA A 134 9.47 1.19 -90.78
C ALA A 134 8.10 1.70 -90.27
N ILE A 135 7.69 1.29 -89.07
CA ILE A 135 6.43 1.75 -88.46
C ILE A 135 6.58 3.20 -87.98
N GLY A 136 7.73 3.59 -87.45
CA GLY A 136 8.01 4.94 -86.95
C GLY A 136 7.95 6.00 -88.05
N ASP A 137 8.52 5.71 -89.21
CA ASP A 137 8.48 6.60 -90.36
C ASP A 137 7.04 6.78 -90.86
N ALA A 138 6.28 5.68 -90.95
CA ALA A 138 4.87 5.72 -91.34
C ALA A 138 4.01 6.52 -90.34
N PHE A 139 4.22 6.32 -89.04
CA PHE A 139 3.49 7.06 -88.00
C PHE A 139 3.85 8.54 -87.99
N THR A 140 5.13 8.88 -88.19
CA THR A 140 5.61 10.27 -88.21
C THR A 140 5.04 11.01 -89.41
N ALA A 141 4.97 10.35 -90.57
CA ALA A 141 4.32 10.88 -91.77
C ALA A 141 2.81 11.13 -91.56
N ALA A 142 2.13 10.30 -90.78
CA ALA A 142 0.69 10.40 -90.56
C ALA A 142 0.29 11.40 -89.44
N PHE A 143 1.04 11.45 -88.32
CA PHE A 143 0.60 12.12 -87.09
C PHE A 143 1.59 13.16 -86.52
N SER A 144 2.68 13.47 -87.23
CA SER A 144 3.83 14.26 -86.74
C SER A 144 4.59 13.61 -85.58
N GLU A 145 5.87 13.92 -85.41
CA GLU A 145 6.76 13.26 -84.45
C GLU A 145 6.21 13.23 -83.01
N VAL A 146 5.67 14.36 -82.53
CA VAL A 146 5.11 14.48 -81.17
C VAL A 146 3.80 13.70 -81.03
N GLY A 147 2.93 13.79 -82.05
CA GLY A 147 1.64 13.08 -82.05
C GLY A 147 1.83 11.56 -82.10
N SER A 148 2.74 11.08 -82.93
CA SER A 148 3.12 9.67 -83.03
C SER A 148 3.63 9.13 -81.69
N ARG A 149 4.51 9.85 -81.00
CA ARG A 149 5.00 9.44 -79.67
C ARG A 149 3.89 9.31 -78.64
N LEU A 150 2.94 10.25 -78.59
CA LEU A 150 1.81 10.19 -77.65
C LEU A 150 0.86 9.02 -77.95
N ILE A 151 0.55 8.78 -79.23
CA ILE A 151 -0.31 7.67 -79.66
C ILE A 151 0.38 6.34 -79.35
N LEU A 152 1.66 6.19 -79.73
CA LEU A 152 2.42 4.97 -79.49
C LEU A 152 2.61 4.71 -77.98
N LEU A 153 2.84 5.74 -77.17
CA LEU A 153 2.88 5.59 -75.71
C LEU A 153 1.54 5.11 -75.16
N SER A 154 0.44 5.63 -75.67
CA SER A 154 -0.91 5.20 -75.27
C SER A 154 -1.19 3.74 -75.66
N VAL A 155 -0.82 3.35 -76.88
CA VAL A 155 -0.94 1.97 -77.38
C VAL A 155 -0.02 1.02 -76.60
N PHE A 156 1.19 1.46 -76.25
CA PHE A 156 2.12 0.70 -75.42
C PHE A 156 1.53 0.42 -74.03
N LEU A 157 1.02 1.46 -73.35
CA LEU A 157 0.41 1.30 -72.03
C LEU A 157 -0.86 0.44 -72.08
N PHE A 158 -1.70 0.63 -73.11
CA PHE A 158 -2.90 -0.18 -73.33
C PHE A 158 -2.54 -1.66 -73.61
N GLY A 159 -1.60 -1.91 -74.51
CA GLY A 159 -1.09 -3.25 -74.79
C GLY A 159 -0.53 -3.92 -73.54
N MET A 160 0.20 -3.16 -72.70
CA MET A 160 0.77 -3.65 -71.46
C MET A 160 -0.32 -4.04 -70.44
N THR A 161 -1.40 -3.25 -70.32
CA THR A 161 -2.54 -3.60 -69.45
C THR A 161 -3.22 -4.89 -69.86
N ILE A 162 -3.47 -5.06 -71.16
CA ILE A 162 -4.11 -6.26 -71.70
C ILE A 162 -3.20 -7.48 -71.52
N PHE A 163 -1.90 -7.31 -71.77
CA PHE A 163 -0.94 -8.39 -71.71
C PHE A 163 -0.72 -8.90 -70.27
N THR A 164 -0.54 -7.98 -69.31
CA THR A 164 -0.20 -8.31 -67.91
C THR A 164 -1.39 -8.43 -66.97
N ASP A 165 -2.60 -8.11 -67.43
CA ASP A 165 -3.81 -8.03 -66.60
C ASP A 165 -3.62 -7.06 -65.41
N LEU A 166 -2.81 -6.02 -65.62
CA LEU A 166 -2.39 -5.09 -64.59
C LEU A 166 -3.37 -3.92 -64.49
N SER A 167 -3.93 -3.75 -63.29
CA SER A 167 -4.72 -2.56 -62.95
C SER A 167 -3.79 -1.45 -62.48
N TRP A 168 -3.72 -0.35 -63.25
CA TRP A 168 -2.92 0.83 -62.90
C TRP A 168 -3.31 1.42 -61.55
N LEU A 169 -4.60 1.42 -61.19
CA LEU A 169 -5.08 1.87 -59.89
C LEU A 169 -4.50 1.03 -58.75
N LYS A 170 -4.56 -0.31 -58.86
CA LYS A 170 -3.98 -1.21 -57.85
C LYS A 170 -2.46 -1.07 -57.76
N LEU A 171 -1.77 -0.85 -58.88
CA LEU A 171 -0.33 -0.63 -58.89
C LEU A 171 0.02 0.69 -58.16
N MET A 172 -0.70 1.77 -58.45
CA MET A 172 -0.50 3.06 -57.79
C MET A 172 -0.78 2.99 -56.28
N GLU A 173 -1.87 2.33 -55.86
CA GLU A 173 -2.16 2.11 -54.45
C GLU A 173 -1.05 1.31 -53.75
N ARG A 174 -0.51 0.28 -54.40
CA ARG A 174 0.56 -0.55 -53.82
C ARG A 174 1.85 0.23 -53.68
N ILE A 175 2.25 1.00 -54.69
CA ILE A 175 3.41 1.88 -54.63
C ILE A 175 3.21 2.98 -53.58
N GLY A 176 2.00 3.55 -53.49
CA GLY A 176 1.61 4.51 -52.46
C GLY A 176 1.74 3.92 -51.04
N PHE A 177 1.26 2.69 -50.84
CA PHE A 177 1.39 1.99 -49.58
C PHE A 177 2.85 1.73 -49.20
N TRP A 178 3.68 1.26 -50.15
CA TRP A 178 5.11 1.02 -49.91
C TRP A 178 5.86 2.32 -49.60
N SER A 179 5.62 3.39 -50.36
CA SER A 179 6.28 4.69 -50.15
C SER A 179 5.88 5.31 -48.80
N MET A 180 4.58 5.30 -48.44
CA MET A 180 4.13 5.75 -47.12
C MET A 180 4.64 4.87 -45.97
N SER A 181 4.69 3.55 -46.17
CA SER A 181 5.26 2.63 -45.18
C SER A 181 6.77 2.85 -44.98
N LEU A 182 7.50 3.17 -46.05
CA LEU A 182 8.92 3.48 -45.98
C LEU A 182 9.16 4.85 -45.33
N ALA A 183 8.32 5.85 -45.64
CA ALA A 183 8.37 7.19 -45.05
C ALA A 183 8.05 7.17 -43.55
N THR A 184 7.05 6.40 -43.13
CA THR A 184 6.70 6.25 -41.71
C THR A 184 7.76 5.48 -40.95
N ARG A 185 8.29 4.37 -41.52
CA ARG A 185 9.39 3.61 -40.91
C ARG A 185 10.67 4.41 -40.80
N SER A 186 11.04 5.18 -41.81
CA SER A 186 12.23 6.05 -41.76
C SER A 186 12.06 7.18 -40.74
N ARG A 187 10.87 7.79 -40.67
CA ARG A 187 10.56 8.82 -39.65
C ARG A 187 10.58 8.26 -38.23
N GLN A 188 10.00 7.08 -38.00
CA GLN A 188 10.03 6.39 -36.71
C GLN A 188 11.44 5.91 -36.36
N TRP A 189 12.21 5.41 -37.32
CA TRP A 189 13.60 5.04 -37.09
C TRP A 189 14.46 6.26 -36.72
N LEU A 190 14.27 7.40 -37.37
CA LEU A 190 14.99 8.65 -37.06
C LEU A 190 14.58 9.22 -35.69
N GLN A 191 13.27 9.23 -35.39
CA GLN A 191 12.74 9.63 -34.08
C GLN A 191 13.26 8.72 -32.96
N ASN A 192 13.26 7.40 -33.18
CA ASN A 192 13.79 6.43 -32.24
C ASN A 192 15.30 6.56 -32.09
N PHE A 193 16.07 6.78 -33.17
CA PHE A 193 17.52 6.93 -33.07
C PHE A 193 17.93 8.19 -32.27
N VAL A 194 17.19 9.29 -32.43
CA VAL A 194 17.41 10.54 -31.69
C VAL A 194 16.88 10.45 -30.25
N SER A 195 15.71 9.83 -30.02
CA SER A 195 15.16 9.62 -28.68
C SER A 195 15.97 8.62 -27.87
N THR A 196 16.46 7.52 -28.46
CA THR A 196 17.27 6.52 -27.73
C THR A 196 18.60 7.11 -27.24
N ARG A 197 19.18 8.09 -27.96
CA ARG A 197 20.38 8.81 -27.49
C ARG A 197 20.07 9.86 -26.41
N ARG A 198 18.91 10.53 -26.47
CA ARG A 198 18.46 11.48 -25.42
C ARG A 198 18.00 10.74 -24.16
N GLU A 199 17.17 9.71 -24.31
CA GLU A 199 16.69 8.85 -23.23
C GLU A 199 17.82 8.06 -22.57
N LYS A 200 18.88 7.65 -23.28
CA LYS A 200 20.03 7.02 -22.62
C LYS A 200 20.77 8.01 -21.72
N ARG A 201 21.00 9.25 -22.16
CA ARG A 201 21.55 10.32 -21.33
C ARG A 201 20.65 10.72 -20.16
N GLU A 202 19.33 10.77 -20.37
CA GLU A 202 18.37 11.07 -19.30
C GLU A 202 18.16 9.90 -18.35
N ARG A 203 18.21 8.65 -18.82
CA ARG A 203 18.19 7.43 -18.00
C ARG A 203 19.47 7.29 -17.20
N ASP A 204 20.63 7.60 -17.76
CA ASP A 204 21.91 7.58 -17.04
C ASP A 204 21.91 8.68 -15.96
N LYS A 205 21.44 9.90 -16.27
CA LYS A 205 21.25 10.98 -15.28
C LYS A 205 20.17 10.66 -14.24
N ALA A 206 19.07 10.02 -14.62
CA ALA A 206 18.00 9.64 -13.71
C ALA A 206 18.38 8.42 -12.86
N GLN A 207 19.19 7.49 -13.38
CA GLN A 207 19.77 6.38 -12.63
C GLN A 207 20.87 6.89 -11.70
N GLU A 208 21.68 7.86 -12.09
CA GLU A 208 22.62 8.53 -11.19
C GLU A 208 21.88 9.34 -10.13
N ALA A 209 20.87 10.14 -10.48
CA ALA A 209 20.04 10.85 -9.51
C ALA A 209 19.30 9.89 -8.56
N ARG A 210 18.77 8.77 -9.08
CA ARG A 210 18.11 7.75 -8.27
C ARG A 210 19.10 6.97 -7.42
N LYS A 211 20.32 6.68 -7.93
CA LYS A 211 21.42 6.09 -7.15
C LYS A 211 21.89 7.05 -6.07
N VAL A 212 21.97 8.36 -6.33
CA VAL A 212 22.33 9.40 -5.35
C VAL A 212 21.25 9.57 -4.29
N VAL A 213 19.96 9.54 -4.67
CA VAL A 213 18.84 9.60 -3.70
C VAL A 213 18.76 8.31 -2.89
N ILE A 214 19.00 7.14 -3.52
CA ILE A 214 19.07 5.84 -2.84
C ILE A 214 20.30 5.78 -1.94
N THR A 215 21.49 6.22 -2.37
CA THR A 215 22.66 6.28 -1.48
C THR A 215 22.48 7.29 -0.37
N GLN A 216 21.81 8.43 -0.61
CA GLN A 216 21.43 9.36 0.46
C GLN A 216 20.41 8.75 1.43
N HIS A 217 19.43 7.98 0.96
CA HIS A 217 18.48 7.27 1.82
C HIS A 217 19.13 6.11 2.57
N VAL A 218 20.01 5.35 1.91
CA VAL A 218 20.79 4.25 2.50
C VAL A 218 21.86 4.77 3.46
N GLU A 219 22.47 5.93 3.21
CA GLU A 219 23.36 6.61 4.15
C GLU A 219 22.58 7.20 5.33
N LYS A 220 21.37 7.73 5.11
CA LYS A 220 20.45 8.12 6.21
C LYS A 220 20.03 6.92 7.04
N GLU A 221 19.69 5.79 6.42
CA GLU A 221 19.35 4.54 7.11
C GLU A 221 20.56 3.95 7.85
N LYS A 222 21.76 3.97 7.27
CA LYS A 222 22.99 3.51 7.93
C LYS A 222 23.42 4.42 9.07
N LYS A 223 23.11 5.72 9.02
CA LYS A 223 23.33 6.67 10.13
C LYS A 223 22.18 6.69 11.15
N ARG A 224 21.07 5.99 10.88
CA ARG A 224 19.92 5.95 11.78
C ARG A 224 20.28 5.11 13.01
N LYS A 225 20.11 5.70 14.19
CA LYS A 225 20.20 4.94 15.44
C LYS A 225 18.90 4.14 15.56
N PRO A 226 18.95 2.81 15.74
CA PRO A 226 17.73 2.03 15.94
C PRO A 226 16.95 2.57 17.13
N PRO A 227 15.60 2.47 17.10
CA PRO A 227 14.77 2.98 18.18
C PRO A 227 15.20 2.35 19.50
N LYS A 228 15.28 3.17 20.55
CA LYS A 228 15.62 2.67 21.88
C LYS A 228 14.42 1.93 22.45
N ILE A 229 14.44 0.61 22.32
CA ILE A 229 13.46 -0.27 22.96
C ILE A 229 13.88 -0.40 24.42
N LYS A 230 13.09 0.17 25.33
CA LYS A 230 13.31 -0.06 26.77
C LYS A 230 12.54 -1.29 27.17
N SER A 231 13.24 -2.31 27.65
CA SER A 231 12.58 -3.47 28.26
C SER A 231 11.83 -3.03 29.52
N LEU A 232 10.65 -3.61 29.73
CA LEU A 232 10.00 -3.60 31.04
C LEU A 232 11.02 -4.12 32.05
N LYS A 233 11.42 -3.28 33.02
CA LYS A 233 12.20 -3.78 34.14
C LYS A 233 11.25 -4.69 34.93
N PRO A 234 11.53 -6.00 35.03
CA PRO A 234 10.76 -6.83 35.91
C PRO A 234 11.01 -6.37 37.34
N THR A 235 10.08 -6.73 38.24
CA THR A 235 10.17 -6.63 39.70
C THR A 235 9.45 -5.42 40.28
N THR A 236 8.13 -5.55 40.39
CA THR A 236 7.49 -5.19 41.66
C THR A 236 8.21 -5.99 42.75
N GLN A 237 9.11 -5.33 43.48
CA GLN A 237 9.62 -5.90 44.74
C GLN A 237 8.38 -6.22 45.59
N LYS A 238 8.32 -7.40 46.21
CA LYS A 238 7.20 -7.72 47.09
C LYS A 238 7.40 -6.99 48.41
N SER A 239 6.32 -6.58 49.06
CA SER A 239 6.38 -5.90 50.35
C SER A 239 6.74 -6.85 51.49
N GLU A 240 7.28 -6.31 52.58
CA GLU A 240 7.63 -7.07 53.79
C GLU A 240 6.40 -7.76 54.41
N ARG A 241 5.21 -7.17 54.27
CA ARG A 241 3.95 -7.74 54.74
C ARG A 241 3.65 -9.09 54.09
N VAL A 242 3.84 -9.20 52.77
CA VAL A 242 3.61 -10.44 52.01
C VAL A 242 4.53 -11.56 52.51
N GLU A 243 5.78 -11.24 52.84
CA GLU A 243 6.73 -12.22 53.37
C GLU A 243 6.36 -12.69 54.78
N LYS A 244 5.84 -11.78 55.63
CA LYS A 244 5.36 -12.12 56.99
C LYS A 244 4.11 -13.00 56.96
N GLU A 245 3.12 -12.65 56.13
CA GLU A 245 1.88 -13.42 56.01
C GLU A 245 2.14 -14.85 55.49
N ARG A 246 3.11 -15.02 54.57
CA ARG A 246 3.51 -16.35 54.06
C ARG A 246 4.15 -17.25 55.12
N GLN A 247 4.69 -16.67 56.20
CA GLN A 247 5.37 -17.39 57.27
C GLN A 247 4.42 -17.79 58.42
N GLN A 248 3.17 -17.34 58.41
CA GLN A 248 2.17 -17.68 59.43
C GLN A 248 1.37 -18.93 59.03
N PRO A 249 1.02 -19.83 59.98
CA PRO A 249 0.24 -21.02 59.70
C PRO A 249 -1.22 -20.69 59.34
N LEU A 250 -1.77 -21.39 58.35
CA LEU A 250 -3.03 -21.13 57.65
C LEU A 250 -4.33 -21.34 58.49
N PHE A 251 -4.23 -21.76 59.76
CA PHE A 251 -5.35 -22.38 60.49
C PHE A 251 -5.89 -21.59 61.69
N ASP A 252 -5.41 -20.37 61.94
CA ASP A 252 -6.03 -19.50 62.94
C ASP A 252 -7.17 -18.71 62.30
N ALA A 253 -8.38 -18.84 62.85
CA ALA A 253 -9.54 -18.07 62.39
C ALA A 253 -9.27 -16.57 62.64
N PRO A 254 -9.51 -15.68 61.65
CA PRO A 254 -9.20 -14.27 61.78
C PRO A 254 -9.95 -13.67 62.98
N VAL A 255 -9.21 -13.06 63.89
CA VAL A 255 -9.80 -12.35 65.02
C VAL A 255 -10.54 -11.12 64.47
N SER A 256 -11.75 -10.87 64.96
CA SER A 256 -12.54 -9.70 64.54
C SER A 256 -11.73 -8.41 64.74
N GLY A 257 -11.41 -7.72 63.65
CA GLY A 257 -10.61 -6.49 63.65
C GLY A 257 -9.25 -6.59 62.98
N GLU A 258 -8.77 -7.79 62.64
CA GLU A 258 -7.55 -7.98 61.85
C GLU A 258 -7.79 -7.74 60.35
N LEU A 259 -6.75 -7.29 59.64
CA LEU A 259 -6.81 -7.07 58.20
C LEU A 259 -6.80 -8.41 57.45
N PRO A 260 -7.54 -8.54 56.33
CA PRO A 260 -7.54 -9.77 55.55
C PRO A 260 -6.16 -10.07 54.95
N HIS A 261 -5.83 -11.37 54.90
CA HIS A 261 -4.60 -11.88 54.26
C HIS A 261 -4.69 -11.81 52.73
N PHE A 262 -3.56 -11.54 52.06
CA PHE A 262 -3.52 -11.47 50.59
C PHE A 262 -3.75 -12.82 49.90
N ASP A 263 -3.71 -13.94 50.62
CA ASP A 263 -3.99 -15.27 50.09
C ASP A 263 -5.45 -15.51 49.71
N LEU A 264 -6.37 -14.64 50.17
CA LEU A 264 -7.76 -14.62 49.71
C LEU A 264 -7.89 -14.12 48.26
N LEU A 265 -6.83 -13.55 47.68
CA LEU A 265 -6.81 -13.05 46.31
C LEU A 265 -6.07 -14.00 45.37
N ASP A 266 -6.57 -14.11 44.15
CA ASP A 266 -5.97 -14.94 43.11
C ASP A 266 -4.52 -14.51 42.80
N PRO A 267 -3.57 -15.45 42.72
CA PRO A 267 -2.19 -15.14 42.35
C PRO A 267 -2.10 -14.68 40.89
N ALA A 268 -1.09 -13.86 40.58
CA ALA A 268 -0.85 -13.45 39.20
C ALA A 268 -0.30 -14.61 38.35
N GLU A 269 -1.05 -15.02 37.33
CA GLU A 269 -0.58 -15.93 36.29
C GLU A 269 0.23 -15.13 35.25
N LYS A 270 1.57 -15.18 35.36
CA LYS A 270 2.46 -14.55 34.37
C LYS A 270 2.90 -15.61 33.37
N ASP A 271 2.44 -15.46 32.13
CA ASP A 271 2.97 -16.22 31.01
C ASP A 271 4.13 -15.46 30.39
N HIS A 272 5.35 -15.87 30.73
CA HIS A 272 6.58 -15.23 30.27
C HIS A 272 6.85 -15.43 28.77
N THR A 273 6.03 -16.24 28.09
CA THR A 273 6.13 -16.47 26.64
C THR A 273 5.32 -15.44 25.82
N LYS A 274 4.41 -14.70 26.46
CA LYS A 274 3.58 -13.68 25.81
C LYS A 274 4.28 -12.32 25.81
N GLY A 275 4.06 -11.56 24.74
CA GLY A 275 4.66 -10.25 24.52
C GLY A 275 5.40 -10.15 23.18
N TYR A 276 5.77 -8.93 22.79
CA TYR A 276 6.44 -8.69 21.51
C TYR A 276 7.93 -9.04 21.57
N SER A 277 8.40 -9.77 20.57
CA SER A 277 9.84 -9.88 20.32
C SER A 277 10.42 -8.51 19.93
N LYS A 278 11.73 -8.36 20.09
CA LYS A 278 12.41 -7.12 19.69
C LYS A 278 12.24 -6.86 18.19
N GLU A 279 12.31 -7.90 17.36
CA GLU A 279 12.09 -7.78 15.91
C GLU A 279 10.66 -7.33 15.60
N ALA A 280 9.67 -7.86 16.32
CA ALA A 280 8.27 -7.48 16.15
C ALA A 280 8.03 -5.99 16.48
N LEU A 281 8.63 -5.48 17.57
CA LEU A 281 8.56 -4.05 17.92
C LEU A 281 9.24 -3.15 16.88
N GLU A 282 10.37 -3.58 16.32
CA GLU A 282 11.06 -2.86 15.25
C GLU A 282 10.24 -2.86 13.95
N ALA A 283 9.63 -4.01 13.60
CA ALA A 283 8.75 -4.11 12.44
C ALA A 283 7.51 -3.23 12.60
N MET A 284 6.86 -3.24 13.77
CA MET A 284 5.73 -2.37 14.09
C MET A 284 6.11 -0.89 14.04
N SER A 285 7.32 -0.53 14.51
CA SER A 285 7.84 0.83 14.43
C SER A 285 7.95 1.30 12.98
N LYS A 286 8.53 0.47 12.09
CA LYS A 286 8.62 0.78 10.66
C LYS A 286 7.25 0.87 10.01
N LEU A 287 6.34 -0.03 10.37
CA LEU A 287 4.97 -0.04 9.86
C LEU A 287 4.26 1.26 10.26
N LEU A 288 4.40 1.71 11.51
CA LEU A 288 3.85 2.97 12.00
C LEU A 288 4.38 4.18 11.21
N GLU A 289 5.69 4.25 10.95
CA GLU A 289 6.29 5.31 10.13
C GLU A 289 5.72 5.31 8.69
N LEU A 290 5.60 4.13 8.07
CA LEU A 290 5.05 3.98 6.73
C LEU A 290 3.58 4.42 6.68
N LYS A 291 2.76 4.02 7.65
CA LYS A 291 1.35 4.42 7.69
C LYS A 291 1.17 5.90 7.94
N LEU A 292 1.98 6.51 8.81
CA LEU A 292 1.98 7.97 8.96
C LEU A 292 2.37 8.67 7.66
N ALA A 293 3.36 8.13 6.94
CA ALA A 293 3.79 8.66 5.66
C ALA A 293 2.70 8.57 4.58
N ASP A 294 1.91 7.49 4.55
CA ASP A 294 0.75 7.34 3.64
C ASP A 294 -0.28 8.48 3.84
N PHE A 295 -0.43 9.00 5.06
CA PHE A 295 -1.27 10.17 5.36
C PHE A 295 -0.56 11.53 5.20
N GLY A 296 0.65 11.54 4.63
CA GLY A 296 1.45 12.73 4.42
C GLY A 296 2.03 13.32 5.71
N ILE A 297 2.29 12.48 6.71
CA ILE A 297 2.94 12.83 7.98
C ILE A 297 4.29 12.13 8.06
N SER A 298 5.37 12.91 7.92
CA SER A 298 6.72 12.40 8.13
C SER A 298 7.08 12.43 9.62
N ALA A 299 7.25 11.27 10.23
CA ALA A 299 7.68 11.14 11.63
C ALA A 299 8.61 9.94 11.77
N GLU A 300 9.50 9.98 12.76
CA GLU A 300 10.42 8.88 13.07
C GLU A 300 10.17 8.35 14.47
N VAL A 301 10.17 7.03 14.67
CA VAL A 301 10.07 6.39 15.98
C VAL A 301 11.44 6.47 16.67
N VAL A 302 11.50 7.18 17.79
CA VAL A 302 12.73 7.38 18.57
C VAL A 302 12.89 6.33 19.66
N ALA A 303 11.79 5.93 20.28
CA ALA A 303 11.79 4.97 21.37
C ALA A 303 10.47 4.19 21.46
N VAL A 304 10.54 2.98 21.99
CA VAL A 304 9.40 2.09 22.18
C VAL A 304 9.39 1.62 23.63
N TYR A 305 8.21 1.71 24.24
CA TYR A 305 7.93 1.33 25.62
C TYR A 305 6.81 0.29 25.60
N PRO A 306 7.16 -1.01 25.52
CA PRO A 306 6.17 -2.06 25.70
C PRO A 306 5.62 -2.00 27.12
N GLY A 307 4.31 -2.14 27.25
CA GLY A 307 3.58 -2.22 28.50
C GLY A 307 2.73 -3.49 28.56
N PRO A 308 2.03 -3.76 29.68
CA PRO A 308 1.21 -4.97 29.84
C PRO A 308 -0.01 -5.00 28.89
N VAL A 309 -0.65 -3.85 28.65
CA VAL A 309 -1.89 -3.76 27.85
C VAL A 309 -1.67 -3.04 26.52
N ILE A 310 -0.80 -2.03 26.52
CA ILE A 310 -0.50 -1.19 25.36
C ILE A 310 1.02 -1.04 25.22
N THR A 311 1.47 -0.78 24.00
CA THR A 311 2.83 -0.37 23.69
C THR A 311 2.82 1.09 23.26
N ARG A 312 3.66 1.91 23.89
CA ARG A 312 3.83 3.33 23.54
C ARG A 312 5.03 3.51 22.61
N PHE A 313 4.78 4.07 21.43
CA PHE A 313 5.77 4.49 20.46
C PHE A 313 5.97 6.00 20.58
N GLU A 314 7.17 6.43 20.96
CA GLU A 314 7.55 7.84 20.97
C GLU A 314 8.04 8.23 19.58
N ILE A 315 7.26 9.06 18.88
CA ILE A 315 7.58 9.55 17.55
C ILE A 315 8.06 11.00 17.60
N GLN A 316 9.03 11.33 16.74
CA GLN A 316 9.48 12.68 16.49
C GLN A 316 8.92 13.12 15.12
N PRO A 317 7.90 13.99 15.09
CA PRO A 317 7.41 14.55 13.84
C PRO A 317 8.46 15.44 13.18
N ALA A 318 8.45 15.50 11.85
CA ALA A 318 9.25 16.46 11.11
C ALA A 318 8.85 17.91 11.42
N PRO A 319 9.77 18.88 11.29
CA PRO A 319 9.48 20.30 11.54
C PRO A 319 8.25 20.79 10.77
N GLY A 320 7.37 21.54 11.45
CA GLY A 320 6.16 22.12 10.86
C GLY A 320 4.91 21.22 10.88
N ILE A 321 5.04 19.94 11.27
CA ILE A 321 3.88 19.06 11.45
C ILE A 321 3.17 19.41 12.76
N LYS A 322 1.89 19.78 12.66
CA LYS A 322 1.03 20.04 13.83
C LYS A 322 0.57 18.73 14.46
N VAL A 323 0.68 18.64 15.79
CA VAL A 323 0.26 17.45 16.56
C VAL A 323 -1.22 17.13 16.37
N SER A 324 -2.09 18.15 16.28
CA SER A 324 -3.52 17.97 16.02
C SER A 324 -3.83 17.20 14.74
N ARG A 325 -2.96 17.27 13.73
CA ARG A 325 -3.11 16.49 12.49
C ARG A 325 -2.94 14.98 12.76
N ILE A 326 -2.05 14.62 13.68
CA ILE A 326 -1.83 13.24 14.11
C ILE A 326 -3.02 12.78 14.96
N SER A 327 -3.46 13.60 15.92
CA SER A 327 -4.62 13.30 16.78
C SER A 327 -5.89 13.03 15.97
N ASN A 328 -6.16 13.84 14.94
CA ASN A 328 -7.34 13.67 14.08
C ASN A 328 -7.31 12.40 13.23
N LEU A 329 -6.13 11.83 12.96
CA LEU A 329 -5.97 10.60 12.19
C LEU A 329 -6.02 9.34 13.04
N ALA A 330 -6.21 9.43 14.37
CA ALA A 330 -6.14 8.27 15.27
C ALA A 330 -7.04 7.09 14.83
N LYS A 331 -8.26 7.36 14.35
CA LYS A 331 -9.19 6.33 13.86
C LYS A 331 -8.72 5.69 12.55
N ASP A 332 -8.22 6.50 11.61
CA ASP A 332 -7.70 6.01 10.33
C ASP A 332 -6.39 5.25 10.50
N LEU A 333 -5.54 5.72 11.41
CA LEU A 333 -4.31 5.04 11.78
C LEU A 333 -4.62 3.68 12.41
N ALA A 334 -5.56 3.62 13.37
CA ALA A 334 -6.00 2.37 13.97
C ALA A 334 -6.48 1.35 12.91
N ARG A 335 -7.32 1.81 11.97
CA ARG A 335 -7.79 1.00 10.83
C ARG A 335 -6.64 0.53 9.94
N SER A 336 -5.67 1.39 9.65
CA SER A 336 -4.52 1.06 8.79
C SER A 336 -3.53 0.07 9.42
N LEU A 337 -3.48 0.06 10.75
CA LEU A 337 -2.67 -0.85 11.57
C LEU A 337 -3.44 -2.14 11.94
N ALA A 338 -4.72 -2.26 11.55
CA ALA A 338 -5.60 -3.35 11.93
C ALA A 338 -5.76 -3.54 13.45
N VAL A 339 -5.75 -2.45 14.22
CA VAL A 339 -5.95 -2.45 15.68
C VAL A 339 -7.29 -1.81 16.06
N ILE A 340 -7.81 -2.19 17.23
CA ILE A 340 -9.12 -1.72 17.73
C ILE A 340 -9.15 -0.20 17.88
N SER A 341 -8.08 0.38 18.41
CA SER A 341 -7.96 1.81 18.64
C SER A 341 -6.50 2.21 18.74
N VAL A 342 -6.22 3.49 18.54
CA VAL A 342 -4.92 4.12 18.78
C VAL A 342 -5.16 5.37 19.61
N ARG A 343 -4.37 5.56 20.67
CA ARG A 343 -4.42 6.78 21.49
C ARG A 343 -3.19 7.64 21.21
N VAL A 344 -3.43 8.91 20.92
CA VAL A 344 -2.37 9.89 20.66
C VAL A 344 -2.16 10.73 21.92
N VAL A 345 -0.95 10.70 22.45
CA VAL A 345 -0.50 11.53 23.57
C VAL A 345 0.24 12.72 22.99
N GLU A 346 -0.43 13.87 22.96
CA GLU A 346 0.06 15.05 22.25
C GLU A 346 1.37 15.61 22.84
N VAL A 347 1.51 15.56 24.17
CA VAL A 347 2.67 16.10 24.88
C VAL A 347 3.17 15.07 25.88
N ILE A 348 4.45 14.72 25.76
CA ILE A 348 5.16 13.92 26.76
C ILE A 348 6.02 14.87 27.60
N PRO A 349 5.78 14.98 28.93
CA PRO A 349 6.55 15.88 29.79
C PRO A 349 8.07 15.67 29.66
N GLY A 350 8.80 16.77 29.46
CA GLY A 350 10.26 16.76 29.35
C GLY A 350 10.82 16.23 28.02
N LYS A 351 9.99 15.99 27.00
CA LYS A 351 10.44 15.53 25.67
C LYS A 351 9.75 16.28 24.52
N SER A 352 10.41 16.36 23.37
CA SER A 352 9.88 16.95 22.13
C SER A 352 9.13 15.96 21.22
N VAL A 353 8.69 14.83 21.79
CA VAL A 353 8.09 13.70 21.06
C VAL A 353 6.59 13.61 21.33
N VAL A 354 5.88 13.03 20.37
CA VAL A 354 4.46 12.65 20.48
C VAL A 354 4.39 11.16 20.81
N GLY A 355 3.47 10.76 21.69
CA GLY A 355 3.25 9.35 22.01
C GLY A 355 2.13 8.76 21.16
N ILE A 356 2.35 7.59 20.57
CA ILE A 356 1.31 6.77 19.94
C ILE A 356 1.19 5.49 20.75
N GLU A 357 0.04 5.29 21.38
CA GLU A 357 -0.26 4.12 22.20
C GLU A 357 -1.12 3.14 21.38
N ILE A 358 -0.57 1.95 21.17
CA ILE A 358 -1.19 0.88 20.39
C ILE A 358 -1.47 -0.30 21.34
N PRO A 359 -2.70 -0.85 21.37
CA PRO A 359 -3.00 -2.04 22.14
C PRO A 359 -2.15 -3.23 21.71
N ASN A 360 -1.66 -4.00 22.68
CA ASN A 360 -0.98 -5.25 22.40
C ASN A 360 -2.00 -6.28 21.87
N GLU A 361 -1.51 -7.22 21.05
CA GLU A 361 -2.27 -8.39 20.61
C GLU A 361 -2.67 -9.25 21.81
N ASP A 362 -1.68 -9.65 22.60
CA ASP A 362 -1.88 -10.32 23.89
C ASP A 362 -1.81 -9.28 25.02
N ARG A 363 -2.95 -9.02 25.66
CA ARG A 363 -3.03 -8.11 26.80
C ARG A 363 -2.87 -8.90 28.09
N GLU A 364 -1.93 -8.47 28.93
CA GLU A 364 -1.75 -9.04 30.26
C GLU A 364 -2.85 -8.55 31.21
N ILE A 365 -3.39 -9.47 32.01
CA ILE A 365 -4.33 -9.13 33.08
C ILE A 365 -3.54 -8.46 34.20
N VAL A 366 -3.92 -7.22 34.54
CA VAL A 366 -3.43 -6.55 35.72
C VAL A 366 -4.09 -7.16 36.96
N ASN A 367 -3.33 -8.01 37.65
CA ASN A 367 -3.82 -8.67 38.87
C ASN A 367 -3.84 -7.70 40.07
N PHE A 368 -4.92 -7.73 40.85
CA PHE A 368 -5.13 -6.84 41.99
C PHE A 368 -4.17 -7.13 43.16
N ARG A 369 -3.92 -8.41 43.45
CA ARG A 369 -2.97 -8.87 44.47
C ARG A 369 -1.56 -8.35 44.22
N ASP A 370 -1.12 -8.29 42.96
CA ASP A 370 0.18 -7.76 42.57
C ASP A 370 0.35 -6.28 42.97
N VAL A 371 -0.72 -5.47 42.86
CA VAL A 371 -0.69 -4.05 43.24
C VAL A 371 -0.66 -3.90 44.76
N LEU A 372 -1.49 -4.65 45.49
CA LEU A 372 -1.51 -4.63 46.96
C LEU A 372 -0.20 -5.14 47.57
N SER A 373 0.42 -6.12 46.92
CA SER A 373 1.71 -6.69 47.32
C SER A 373 2.89 -5.75 47.07
N SER A 374 2.66 -4.59 46.45
CA SER A 374 3.72 -3.63 46.16
C SER A 374 4.10 -2.79 47.40
N PRO A 375 5.39 -2.43 47.57
CA PRO A 375 5.84 -1.49 48.58
C PRO A 375 5.11 -0.14 48.49
N THR A 376 4.76 0.27 47.27
CA THR A 376 4.02 1.52 47.03
C THR A 376 2.67 1.52 47.77
N PHE A 377 1.96 0.39 47.76
CA PHE A 377 0.70 0.26 48.51
C PHE A 377 0.96 0.01 50.01
N ASP A 378 1.83 -0.93 50.34
CA ASP A 378 2.06 -1.36 51.73
C ASP A 378 2.61 -0.20 52.60
N GLN A 379 3.62 0.52 52.11
CA GLN A 379 4.27 1.62 52.82
C GLN A 379 3.51 2.96 52.75
N SER A 380 2.38 3.00 52.04
CA SER A 380 1.54 4.20 52.02
C SER A 380 0.97 4.48 53.41
N LYS A 381 1.03 5.74 53.84
CA LYS A 381 0.63 6.16 55.20
C LYS A 381 -0.87 6.41 55.35
N SER A 382 -1.58 6.63 54.25
CA SER A 382 -3.00 6.94 54.29
C SER A 382 -3.81 5.66 54.40
N VAL A 383 -4.74 5.64 55.35
CA VAL A 383 -5.77 4.59 55.48
C VAL A 383 -6.77 4.62 54.31
N LEU A 384 -6.79 5.71 53.55
CA LEU A 384 -7.63 5.90 52.35
C LEU A 384 -6.84 5.70 51.05
N THR A 385 -5.82 4.85 51.07
CA THR A 385 -5.04 4.53 49.86
C THR A 385 -5.83 3.56 48.97
N LEU A 386 -5.98 3.91 47.70
CA LEU A 386 -6.66 3.14 46.67
C LEU A 386 -5.63 2.56 45.70
N ALA A 387 -5.64 1.24 45.50
CA ALA A 387 -4.86 0.57 44.47
C ALA A 387 -5.61 0.64 43.13
N LEU A 388 -5.08 1.42 42.18
CA LEU A 388 -5.76 1.68 40.90
C LEU A 388 -5.39 0.66 39.81
N GLY A 389 -4.20 0.07 39.88
CA GLY A 389 -3.71 -0.86 38.86
C GLY A 389 -2.24 -0.66 38.56
N HIS A 390 -1.87 -0.84 37.29
CA HIS A 390 -0.54 -0.55 36.78
C HIS A 390 -0.59 0.59 35.76
N ASP A 391 0.48 1.37 35.67
CA ASP A 391 0.66 2.34 34.59
C ASP A 391 0.99 1.64 33.26
N ILE A 392 1.15 2.45 32.22
CA ILE A 392 1.50 1.99 30.86
C ILE A 392 2.87 1.29 30.78
N SER A 393 3.71 1.41 31.81
CA SER A 393 5.01 0.74 31.94
C SER A 393 4.97 -0.45 32.91
N GLY A 394 3.78 -0.87 33.34
CA GLY A 394 3.62 -1.99 34.27
C GLY A 394 4.04 -1.69 35.71
N GLN A 395 4.13 -0.42 36.13
CA GLN A 395 4.44 -0.04 37.51
C GLN A 395 3.16 0.11 38.33
N PRO A 396 3.12 -0.37 39.59
CA PRO A 396 1.92 -0.28 40.43
C PRO A 396 1.59 1.18 40.74
N VAL A 397 0.32 1.54 40.56
CA VAL A 397 -0.21 2.88 40.80
C VAL A 397 -1.22 2.83 41.93
N VAL A 398 -0.97 3.67 42.94
CA VAL A 398 -1.87 3.90 44.07
C VAL A 398 -2.20 5.39 44.16
N ALA A 399 -3.37 5.72 44.70
CA ALA A 399 -3.80 7.08 44.94
C ALA A 399 -4.31 7.24 46.37
N ASP A 400 -4.19 8.44 46.93
CA ASP A 400 -4.63 8.74 48.30
C ASP A 400 -5.91 9.56 48.25
N LEU A 401 -7.06 8.94 48.59
CA LEU A 401 -8.36 9.61 48.54
C LEU A 401 -8.43 10.82 49.48
N ALA A 402 -7.63 10.87 50.56
CA ALA A 402 -7.59 12.04 51.43
C ALA A 402 -7.01 13.29 50.74
N LYS A 403 -6.16 13.12 49.72
CA LYS A 403 -5.59 14.22 48.92
C LYS A 403 -6.45 14.59 47.71
N MET A 404 -7.36 13.70 47.31
CA MET A 404 -8.40 13.92 46.31
C MET A 404 -9.77 13.71 46.99
N PRO A 405 -10.18 14.63 47.87
CA PRO A 405 -11.21 14.38 48.89
C PRO A 405 -12.56 13.89 48.33
N HIS A 406 -12.81 14.12 47.05
CA HIS A 406 -13.90 13.51 46.30
C HIS A 406 -13.37 12.97 44.96
N LEU A 407 -13.90 11.83 44.53
CA LEU A 407 -13.55 11.17 43.27
C LEU A 407 -14.84 10.90 42.47
N LEU A 408 -14.83 11.28 41.19
CA LEU A 408 -15.89 10.93 40.24
C LEU A 408 -15.36 9.83 39.30
N VAL A 409 -16.09 8.73 39.20
CA VAL A 409 -15.76 7.60 38.31
C VAL A 409 -16.85 7.50 37.25
N ALA A 410 -16.45 7.51 35.98
CA ALA A 410 -17.37 7.40 34.85
C ALA A 410 -16.83 6.40 33.82
N GLY A 411 -17.73 5.64 33.21
CA GLY A 411 -17.41 4.66 32.20
C GLY A 411 -18.66 4.04 31.61
N THR A 412 -18.62 3.66 30.33
CA THR A 412 -19.73 2.95 29.68
C THR A 412 -19.83 1.52 30.20
N THR A 413 -20.95 0.83 29.97
CA THR A 413 -21.08 -0.60 30.29
C THR A 413 -19.95 -1.40 29.65
N GLY A 414 -19.36 -2.32 30.42
CA GLY A 414 -18.22 -3.14 29.97
C GLY A 414 -16.86 -2.44 29.98
N SER A 415 -16.77 -1.15 30.35
CA SER A 415 -15.49 -0.44 30.47
C SER A 415 -14.67 -0.80 31.72
N GLY A 416 -15.29 -1.51 32.68
CA GLY A 416 -14.66 -1.89 33.94
C GLY A 416 -14.96 -0.98 35.14
N LYS A 417 -15.95 -0.07 35.05
CA LYS A 417 -16.36 0.82 36.17
C LYS A 417 -16.56 0.04 37.48
N SER A 418 -17.44 -0.96 37.48
CA SER A 418 -17.80 -1.71 38.68
C SER A 418 -16.61 -2.48 39.27
N VAL A 419 -15.78 -3.09 38.41
CA VAL A 419 -14.53 -3.75 38.82
C VAL A 419 -13.57 -2.75 39.47
N GLY A 420 -13.43 -1.56 38.90
CA GLY A 420 -12.62 -0.48 39.48
C GLY A 420 -13.13 0.01 40.83
N VAL A 421 -14.45 0.15 41.01
CA VAL A 421 -15.07 0.52 42.29
C VAL A 421 -14.83 -0.57 43.34
N ASN A 422 -15.00 -1.84 42.98
CA ASN A 422 -14.71 -2.97 43.88
C ASN A 422 -13.22 -3.01 44.28
N ALA A 423 -12.30 -2.74 43.33
CA ALA A 423 -10.89 -2.61 43.63
C ALA A 423 -10.60 -1.46 44.61
N MET A 424 -11.29 -0.32 44.49
CA MET A 424 -11.16 0.79 45.44
C MET A 424 -11.69 0.43 46.83
N ILE A 425 -12.88 -0.19 46.94
CA ILE A 425 -13.45 -0.63 48.23
C ILE A 425 -12.53 -1.67 48.87
N LEU A 426 -12.11 -2.69 48.13
CA LEU A 426 -11.18 -3.70 48.63
C LEU A 426 -9.86 -3.09 49.07
N SER A 427 -9.35 -2.07 48.38
CA SER A 427 -8.14 -1.36 48.82
C SER A 427 -8.29 -0.80 50.23
N LEU A 428 -9.45 -0.22 50.56
CA LEU A 428 -9.75 0.27 51.91
C LEU A 428 -9.81 -0.87 52.91
N LEU A 429 -10.47 -1.98 52.58
CA LEU A 429 -10.62 -3.14 53.46
C LEU A 429 -9.29 -3.86 53.74
N TYR A 430 -8.35 -3.87 52.78
CA TYR A 430 -6.99 -4.39 52.97
C TYR A 430 -6.04 -3.42 53.67
N LYS A 431 -6.42 -2.14 53.79
CA LYS A 431 -5.58 -1.07 54.37
C LYS A 431 -5.98 -0.66 55.78
N ALA A 432 -7.27 -0.75 56.12
CA ALA A 432 -7.81 -0.16 57.34
C ALA A 432 -8.92 -1.00 57.99
N GLY A 433 -8.93 -1.03 59.32
CA GLY A 433 -10.00 -1.66 60.09
C GLY A 433 -11.25 -0.76 60.25
N PRO A 434 -12.38 -1.29 60.78
CA PRO A 434 -13.62 -0.54 61.00
C PRO A 434 -13.51 0.65 61.95
N ALA A 435 -12.48 0.66 62.81
CA ALA A 435 -12.19 1.76 63.73
C ALA A 435 -11.52 2.95 63.02
N GLU A 436 -10.87 2.72 61.86
CA GLU A 436 -10.15 3.73 61.09
C GLU A 436 -10.94 4.21 59.88
N VAL A 437 -11.71 3.32 59.24
CA VAL A 437 -12.53 3.63 58.05
C VAL A 437 -13.94 3.05 58.20
N ARG A 438 -14.93 3.89 57.87
CA ARG A 438 -16.35 3.54 57.83
C ARG A 438 -16.94 3.87 56.47
N LEU A 439 -17.88 3.03 56.01
CA LEU A 439 -18.44 3.09 54.68
C LEU A 439 -19.95 3.35 54.71
N ILE A 440 -20.42 4.13 53.75
CA ILE A 440 -21.83 4.20 53.34
C ILE A 440 -21.86 3.84 51.86
N LEU A 441 -22.57 2.76 51.52
CA LEU A 441 -22.67 2.26 50.16
C LEU A 441 -24.10 2.47 49.66
N VAL A 442 -24.23 3.04 48.46
CA VAL A 442 -25.52 3.29 47.79
C VAL A 442 -25.54 2.55 46.46
N ASP A 443 -26.46 1.60 46.33
CA ASP A 443 -26.67 0.76 45.15
C ASP A 443 -28.17 0.68 44.80
N PRO A 444 -28.69 1.61 43.98
CA PRO A 444 -30.10 1.62 43.58
C PRO A 444 -30.56 0.35 42.88
N LYS A 445 -29.63 -0.38 42.24
CA LYS A 445 -29.93 -1.51 41.36
C LYS A 445 -29.72 -2.85 42.04
N MET A 446 -29.08 -2.87 43.22
CA MET A 446 -28.75 -4.05 44.01
C MET A 446 -27.84 -5.07 43.29
N LEU A 447 -27.04 -4.60 42.33
CA LEU A 447 -26.24 -5.48 41.47
C LEU A 447 -24.78 -5.56 41.91
N GLU A 448 -24.21 -4.46 42.37
CA GLU A 448 -22.76 -4.29 42.42
C GLU A 448 -22.25 -4.26 43.86
N LEU A 449 -22.90 -3.49 44.74
CA LEU A 449 -22.41 -3.26 46.12
C LEU A 449 -23.14 -4.10 47.17
N SER A 450 -24.23 -4.77 46.81
CA SER A 450 -24.99 -5.65 47.71
C SER A 450 -24.14 -6.79 48.30
N VAL A 451 -23.06 -7.20 47.61
CA VAL A 451 -22.09 -8.20 48.09
C VAL A 451 -21.36 -7.79 49.37
N TYR A 452 -21.30 -6.48 49.67
CA TYR A 452 -20.65 -5.95 50.87
C TYR A 452 -21.57 -5.86 52.07
N ASP A 453 -22.83 -6.27 51.97
CA ASP A 453 -23.75 -6.18 53.09
C ASP A 453 -23.28 -7.02 54.29
N GLY A 454 -23.38 -6.44 55.49
CA GLY A 454 -22.95 -7.08 56.73
C GLY A 454 -21.46 -6.95 57.09
N ILE A 455 -20.61 -6.32 56.26
CA ILE A 455 -19.21 -6.06 56.68
C ILE A 455 -19.17 -5.06 57.86
N PRO A 456 -18.21 -5.20 58.80
CA PRO A 456 -18.17 -4.36 60.01
C PRO A 456 -17.85 -2.88 59.73
N HIS A 457 -17.33 -2.55 58.55
CA HIS A 457 -17.05 -1.18 58.12
C HIS A 457 -18.31 -0.37 57.79
N LEU A 458 -19.46 -1.00 57.54
CA LEU A 458 -20.68 -0.28 57.20
C LEU A 458 -21.24 0.50 58.40
N LEU A 459 -21.72 1.72 58.14
CA LEU A 459 -22.49 2.52 59.12
C LEU A 459 -23.99 2.21 59.08
N THR A 460 -24.44 1.69 57.95
CA THR A 460 -25.82 1.34 57.63
C THR A 460 -25.78 0.20 56.62
N PRO A 461 -26.80 -0.67 56.55
CA PRO A 461 -26.96 -1.61 55.44
C PRO A 461 -26.85 -0.89 54.09
N VAL A 462 -26.48 -1.63 53.05
CA VAL A 462 -26.34 -1.07 51.70
C VAL A 462 -27.65 -0.40 51.29
N ILE A 463 -27.58 0.89 50.98
CA ILE A 463 -28.76 1.70 50.72
C ILE A 463 -29.23 1.47 49.29
N THR A 464 -30.48 1.02 49.15
CA THR A 464 -31.11 0.75 47.86
C THR A 464 -32.16 1.80 47.50
N ASP A 465 -32.83 2.40 48.49
CA ASP A 465 -33.80 3.49 48.29
C ASP A 465 -33.09 4.86 48.17
N MET A 466 -33.45 5.64 47.15
CA MET A 466 -32.80 6.93 46.87
C MET A 466 -33.16 8.03 47.89
N LYS A 467 -34.31 7.95 48.58
CA LYS A 467 -34.64 8.87 49.68
C LYS A 467 -33.80 8.57 50.90
N ASP A 468 -33.54 7.30 51.17
CA ASP A 468 -32.64 6.89 52.25
C ASP A 468 -31.19 7.28 51.93
N ALA A 469 -30.79 7.23 50.66
CA ALA A 469 -29.49 7.75 50.23
C ALA A 469 -29.37 9.25 50.52
N ALA A 470 -30.41 10.03 50.22
CA ALA A 470 -30.46 11.45 50.54
C ALA A 470 -30.42 11.72 52.06
N ASN A 471 -31.08 10.87 52.87
CA ASN A 471 -30.97 10.92 54.33
C ASN A 471 -29.54 10.61 54.80
N GLY A 472 -28.89 9.60 54.22
CA GLY A 472 -27.49 9.27 54.50
C GLY A 472 -26.54 10.43 54.20
N LEU A 473 -26.76 11.16 53.09
CA LEU A 473 -25.99 12.36 52.76
C LEU A 473 -26.26 13.52 53.73
N ARG A 474 -27.52 13.75 54.13
CA ARG A 474 -27.86 14.72 55.17
C ARG A 474 -27.18 14.40 56.50
N TRP A 475 -27.15 13.12 56.87
CA TRP A 475 -26.43 12.65 58.06
C TRP A 475 -24.92 12.93 57.93
N CYS A 476 -24.32 12.70 56.77
CA CYS A 476 -22.90 13.02 56.53
C CYS A 476 -22.61 14.52 56.73
N VAL A 477 -23.52 15.41 56.29
CA VAL A 477 -23.40 16.86 56.53
C VAL A 477 -23.46 17.18 58.02
N ALA A 478 -24.41 16.59 58.75
CA ALA A 478 -24.54 16.78 60.20
C ALA A 478 -23.31 16.27 60.96
N GLU A 479 -22.78 15.10 60.60
CA GLU A 479 -21.56 14.54 61.18
C GLU A 479 -20.33 15.39 60.84
N MET A 480 -20.23 15.93 59.62
CA MET A 480 -19.18 16.88 59.25
C MET A 480 -19.22 18.13 60.14
N GLU A 481 -20.39 18.72 60.34
CA GLU A 481 -20.56 19.89 61.22
C GLU A 481 -20.19 19.57 62.69
N ARG A 482 -20.62 18.40 63.19
CA ARG A 482 -20.24 17.92 64.52
C ARG A 482 -18.72 17.82 64.66
N ARG A 483 -18.05 17.21 63.68
CA ARG A 483 -16.58 17.08 63.67
C ARG A 483 -15.89 18.43 63.62
N TYR A 484 -16.39 19.40 62.85
CA TYR A 484 -15.82 20.75 62.87
C TYR A 484 -15.92 21.41 64.24
N LYS A 485 -17.04 21.28 64.94
CA LYS A 485 -17.21 21.81 66.31
C LYS A 485 -16.25 21.12 67.31
N LEU A 486 -16.08 19.79 67.21
CA LEU A 486 -15.11 19.05 68.02
C LEU A 486 -13.67 19.49 67.73
N MET A 487 -13.31 19.63 66.46
CA MET A 487 -11.98 20.08 66.07
C MET A 487 -11.68 21.51 66.53
N ALA A 488 -12.66 22.41 66.40
CA ALA A 488 -12.54 23.81 66.85
C ALA A 488 -12.36 23.91 68.37
N SER A 489 -13.16 23.19 69.17
CA SER A 489 -13.04 23.17 70.63
C SER A 489 -11.71 22.58 71.11
N LEU A 490 -11.17 21.60 70.38
CA LEU A 490 -9.87 21.02 70.67
C LEU A 490 -8.68 21.75 70.03
N GLY A 491 -8.90 22.81 69.24
CA GLY A 491 -7.85 23.60 68.60
C GLY A 491 -7.04 22.83 67.54
N VAL A 492 -7.66 21.84 66.88
CA VAL A 492 -7.04 21.04 65.81
C VAL A 492 -7.66 21.38 64.45
N ARG A 493 -6.89 21.21 63.36
CA ARG A 493 -7.29 21.64 62.01
C ARG A 493 -7.88 20.54 61.13
N ASN A 494 -7.67 19.27 61.48
CA ASN A 494 -8.10 18.13 60.68
C ASN A 494 -8.27 16.87 61.54
N LEU A 495 -8.87 15.84 60.93
CA LEU A 495 -9.18 14.56 61.58
C LEU A 495 -7.93 13.88 62.15
N ALA A 496 -6.81 13.90 61.42
CA ALA A 496 -5.54 13.31 61.89
C ALA A 496 -5.03 14.01 63.17
N GLY A 497 -5.13 15.34 63.23
CA GLY A 497 -4.78 16.13 64.41
C GLY A 497 -5.69 15.85 65.60
N TYR A 498 -7.00 15.70 65.35
CA TYR A 498 -7.98 15.27 66.35
C TYR A 498 -7.61 13.89 66.92
N ASN A 499 -7.44 12.89 66.05
CA ASN A 499 -7.17 11.51 66.45
C ASN A 499 -5.85 11.38 67.21
N ARG A 500 -4.81 12.13 66.80
CA ARG A 500 -3.53 12.17 67.53
C ARG A 500 -3.71 12.71 68.94
N LYS A 501 -4.45 13.82 69.09
CA LYS A 501 -4.67 14.46 70.39
C LYS A 501 -5.46 13.56 71.35
N VAL A 502 -6.48 12.87 70.84
CA VAL A 502 -7.25 11.88 71.60
C VAL A 502 -6.38 10.70 72.01
N ALA A 503 -5.60 10.14 71.08
CA ALA A 503 -4.71 9.01 71.37
C ALA A 503 -3.62 9.35 72.39
N ASP A 504 -2.99 10.54 72.28
CA ASP A 504 -1.98 11.02 73.22
C ASP A 504 -2.57 11.19 74.64
N ALA A 505 -3.80 11.68 74.75
CA ALA A 505 -4.53 11.85 76.00
C ALA A 505 -4.89 10.52 76.68
N ILE A 506 -5.42 9.55 75.90
CA ILE A 506 -5.70 8.19 76.38
C ILE A 506 -4.41 7.52 76.85
N LYS A 507 -3.32 7.64 76.08
CA LYS A 507 -2.01 7.07 76.44
C LYS A 507 -1.41 7.69 77.70
N ALA A 508 -1.69 8.97 77.96
CA ALA A 508 -1.30 9.67 79.17
C ALA A 508 -2.20 9.37 80.39
N GLY A 509 -3.23 8.53 80.24
CA GLY A 509 -4.18 8.20 81.31
C GLY A 509 -5.19 9.30 81.64
N ALA A 510 -5.30 10.32 80.78
CA ALA A 510 -6.20 11.47 80.96
C ALA A 510 -7.10 11.62 79.72
N PRO A 511 -8.09 10.75 79.51
CA PRO A 511 -8.95 10.79 78.33
C PRO A 511 -9.72 12.11 78.26
N LEU A 512 -9.78 12.69 77.06
CA LEU A 512 -10.54 13.92 76.81
C LEU A 512 -12.04 13.61 76.86
N VAL A 513 -12.84 14.49 77.44
CA VAL A 513 -14.30 14.38 77.44
C VAL A 513 -14.91 15.19 76.30
N ASP A 514 -16.09 14.81 75.82
CA ASP A 514 -16.77 15.51 74.73
C ASP A 514 -17.19 16.93 75.16
N PRO A 515 -16.58 17.99 74.59
CA PRO A 515 -16.88 19.38 74.97
C PRO A 515 -18.23 19.88 74.43
N LEU A 516 -18.85 19.15 73.51
CA LEU A 516 -20.17 19.48 72.94
C LEU A 516 -21.31 18.79 73.69
N TRP A 517 -20.99 17.84 74.56
CA TRP A 517 -21.99 17.12 75.35
C TRP A 517 -22.69 18.07 76.33
N LYS A 518 -24.01 17.93 76.41
CA LYS A 518 -24.86 18.63 77.37
C LYS A 518 -25.67 17.59 78.14
N PRO A 519 -25.83 17.73 79.47
CA PRO A 519 -26.68 16.85 80.24
C PRO A 519 -28.13 16.93 79.76
N ASP A 520 -28.81 15.78 79.73
CA ASP A 520 -30.22 15.71 79.39
C ASP A 520 -31.04 16.35 80.52
N PRO A 521 -31.88 17.37 80.22
CA PRO A 521 -32.66 18.08 81.22
C PRO A 521 -33.68 17.19 81.96
N ILE A 522 -34.11 16.06 81.38
CA ILE A 522 -35.10 15.16 82.00
C ILE A 522 -34.48 14.39 83.18
N PHE A 523 -33.23 13.96 83.03
CA PHE A 523 -32.50 13.21 84.05
C PHE A 523 -31.81 14.11 85.08
N ALA A 524 -31.90 15.43 84.92
CA ALA A 524 -31.43 16.38 85.93
C ALA A 524 -32.34 16.43 87.18
N GLU A 525 -33.58 15.94 87.07
CA GLU A 525 -34.56 15.89 88.16
C GLU A 525 -34.51 14.58 88.98
N THR A 526 -33.76 13.57 88.54
CA THR A 526 -33.73 12.21 89.14
C THR A 526 -32.47 11.90 89.97
N ASP A 527 -31.64 12.89 90.31
CA ASP A 527 -30.36 12.73 91.04
C ASP A 527 -29.36 11.74 90.41
N GLU A 528 -29.54 11.38 89.13
CA GLU A 528 -28.59 10.54 88.39
C GLU A 528 -27.40 11.37 87.89
N VAL A 529 -26.18 10.99 88.30
CA VAL A 529 -24.94 11.68 87.89
C VAL A 529 -24.64 11.38 86.43
N GLN A 530 -24.93 12.34 85.55
CA GLN A 530 -24.56 12.26 84.15
C GLN A 530 -23.10 12.73 83.94
N THR A 531 -22.26 11.86 83.38
CA THR A 531 -20.88 12.20 83.01
C THR A 531 -20.73 12.31 81.51
N ALA A 532 -20.03 13.35 81.04
CA ALA A 532 -19.71 13.50 79.63
C ALA A 532 -18.90 12.28 79.12
N PRO A 533 -19.26 11.71 77.95
CA PRO A 533 -18.54 10.58 77.39
C PRO A 533 -17.11 10.97 77.00
N GLY A 534 -16.19 10.01 77.09
CA GLY A 534 -14.84 10.17 76.57
C GLY A 534 -14.83 10.30 75.05
N LEU A 535 -13.95 11.13 74.53
CA LEU A 535 -13.69 11.23 73.11
C LEU A 535 -12.92 10.01 72.63
N GLU A 536 -13.41 9.43 71.54
CA GLU A 536 -12.81 8.29 70.88
C GLU A 536 -12.17 8.68 69.54
N HIS A 537 -11.43 7.74 68.97
CA HIS A 537 -10.91 7.87 67.61
C HIS A 537 -12.08 8.00 66.62
N LEU A 538 -12.01 9.00 65.75
CA LEU A 538 -13.00 9.21 64.71
C LEU A 538 -12.53 8.57 63.39
N PRO A 539 -13.27 7.60 62.82
CA PRO A 539 -12.91 6.97 61.57
C PRO A 539 -13.09 7.94 60.40
N ALA A 540 -12.30 7.77 59.34
CA ALA A 540 -12.63 8.37 58.05
C ALA A 540 -13.92 7.75 57.50
N ILE A 541 -14.83 8.58 56.98
CA ILE A 541 -16.08 8.11 56.40
C ILE A 541 -15.97 8.24 54.88
N VAL A 542 -16.17 7.13 54.16
CA VAL A 542 -16.19 7.10 52.69
C VAL A 542 -17.60 6.76 52.24
N VAL A 543 -18.19 7.65 51.44
CA VAL A 543 -19.49 7.43 50.81
C VAL A 543 -19.25 7.01 49.37
N VAL A 544 -19.74 5.82 48.99
CA VAL A 544 -19.64 5.29 47.62
C VAL A 544 -21.04 5.17 47.05
N ILE A 545 -21.25 5.80 45.90
CA ILE A 545 -22.52 5.78 45.17
C ILE A 545 -22.23 5.20 43.80
N ASP A 546 -22.72 3.99 43.51
CA ASP A 546 -22.43 3.33 42.22
C ASP A 546 -23.03 4.10 41.04
N GLU A 547 -24.30 4.49 41.15
CA GLU A 547 -25.01 5.22 40.10
C GLU A 547 -25.58 6.55 40.60
N PHE A 548 -24.72 7.56 40.62
CA PHE A 548 -25.10 8.91 41.06
C PHE A 548 -26.14 9.57 40.13
N ALA A 549 -26.19 9.19 38.85
CA ALA A 549 -27.14 9.74 37.88
C ALA A 549 -28.60 9.42 38.28
N ASP A 550 -28.86 8.20 38.75
CA ASP A 550 -30.19 7.77 39.19
C ASP A 550 -30.66 8.63 40.39
N MET A 551 -29.74 8.96 41.29
CA MET A 551 -30.04 9.82 42.44
C MET A 551 -30.37 11.27 42.02
N MET A 552 -29.60 11.83 41.08
CA MET A 552 -29.83 13.19 40.54
C MET A 552 -31.19 13.32 39.83
N MET A 553 -31.66 12.26 39.16
CA MET A 553 -32.95 12.28 38.46
C MET A 553 -34.15 12.20 39.40
N ILE A 554 -34.00 11.56 40.56
CA ILE A 554 -35.12 11.25 41.47
C ILE A 554 -35.23 12.29 42.59
N VAL A 555 -34.11 12.85 43.04
CA VAL A 555 -34.03 13.71 44.24
C VAL A 555 -33.57 15.14 43.93
N GLY A 556 -33.07 15.39 42.71
CA GLY A 556 -32.48 16.66 42.27
C GLY A 556 -33.48 17.76 41.94
#